data_AF-A0A8S3KBG9-F1
#
_entry.id   AF-A0A8S3KBG9-F1
#
_cell.length_a   1.000
_cell.length_b   1.000
_cell.length_c   1.000
_cell.angle_alpha   90.00
_cell.angle_beta   90.00
_cell.angle_gamma   90.00
#
_symmetry.space_group_name_H-M   'P 1'
#
loop_
_entity.id
_entity.type
_entity.pdbx_description
1 polymer ?
#
loop_
_entity_poly.entity_id
_entity_poly.type
_entity_poly.pdbx_seq_one_letter_code
_entity_poly.pdbx_strand_id
1 'polypeptide(L)'
;RIQELTETFPYGHFDTSDRPPPIQVKHLQNDRISATASQKLCIFRLFPFIFYNIIDKIPSIIVYKQLREILDLVLSTPFRKEWLPILRDLCIAFQQSMLIYFPTKMVPKCHFVLEYDQIIKDYGPARKNW
;
A
#
# COMPACT_ATOMS: atom_id res chain seq x y z
N ARG A 1 -13.56 6.92 16.45
CA ARG A 1 -12.50 5.88 16.51
C ARG A 1 -11.50 5.97 15.36
N ILE A 2 -11.82 5.67 14.09
CA ILE A 2 -10.82 5.76 12.99
C ILE A 2 -10.25 7.18 12.84
N GLN A 3 -11.13 8.19 12.80
CA GLN A 3 -10.74 9.60 12.70
C GLN A 3 -9.79 10.01 13.84
N GLU A 4 -10.19 9.74 15.07
CA GLU A 4 -9.41 10.01 16.29
C GLU A 4 -8.01 9.37 16.25
N LEU A 5 -7.91 8.10 15.83
CA LEU A 5 -6.60 7.43 15.67
C LEU A 5 -5.70 8.18 14.68
N THR A 6 -6.24 8.64 13.55
CA THR A 6 -5.47 9.39 12.55
C THR A 6 -5.12 10.82 12.98
N GLU A 7 -5.96 11.45 13.80
CA GLU A 7 -5.76 12.80 14.33
C GLU A 7 -4.68 12.85 15.41
N THR A 8 -4.69 11.87 16.31
CA THR A 8 -3.85 11.84 17.51
C THR A 8 -2.55 11.07 17.33
N PHE A 9 -2.39 10.33 16.22
CA PHE A 9 -1.18 9.55 15.97
C PHE A 9 0.08 10.45 15.96
N PRO A 10 1.12 10.11 16.74
CA PRO A 10 2.34 10.92 16.81
C PRO A 10 3.24 10.63 15.60
N TYR A 11 3.03 11.36 14.51
CA TYR A 11 3.88 11.26 13.31
C TYR A 11 5.32 11.67 13.63
N GLY A 12 6.28 10.88 13.16
CA GLY A 12 7.70 11.13 13.37
C GLY A 12 8.22 12.32 12.55
N HIS A 13 9.45 12.75 12.85
CA HIS A 13 10.11 13.87 12.17
C HIS A 13 10.11 13.69 10.63
N PHE A 14 10.41 12.49 10.15
CA PHE A 14 10.48 12.18 8.71
C PHE A 14 9.11 12.08 8.02
N ASP A 15 8.02 11.97 8.77
CA ASP A 15 6.66 11.82 8.21
C ASP A 15 5.82 13.10 8.41
N THR A 16 6.38 14.13 9.06
CA THR A 16 5.66 15.37 9.39
C THR A 16 5.29 16.17 8.14
N SER A 17 6.18 16.22 7.14
CA SER A 17 5.93 16.90 5.85
C SER A 17 4.82 16.24 5.05
N ASP A 18 4.70 14.92 5.15
CA ASP A 18 3.73 14.09 4.43
C ASP A 18 2.60 13.63 5.34
N ARG A 19 2.36 14.34 6.44
CA ARG A 19 1.28 14.01 7.37
C ARG A 19 -0.06 14.07 6.63
N PRO A 20 -0.84 12.98 6.63
CA PRO A 20 -2.14 12.96 6.01
C PRO A 20 -3.16 13.81 6.80
N PRO A 21 -4.19 14.36 6.13
CA PRO A 21 -5.35 14.88 6.84
C PRO A 21 -6.09 13.72 7.54
N PRO A 22 -6.80 14.01 8.65
CA PRO A 22 -7.65 13.04 9.34
C PRO A 22 -8.60 12.27 8.41
N ILE A 23 -8.72 10.96 8.63
CA ILE A 23 -9.70 10.14 7.92
C ILE A 23 -11.09 10.35 8.54
N GLN A 24 -11.84 11.29 7.96
CA GLN A 24 -13.22 11.60 8.35
C GLN A 24 -14.20 10.49 7.90
N VAL A 25 -15.34 10.38 8.59
CA VAL A 25 -16.41 9.41 8.29
C VAL A 25 -16.90 9.50 6.84
N LYS A 26 -17.00 10.71 6.29
CA LYS A 26 -17.39 10.94 4.88
C LYS A 26 -16.45 10.28 3.87
N HIS A 27 -15.17 10.12 4.21
CA HIS A 27 -14.19 9.44 3.34
C HIS A 27 -14.47 7.94 3.26
N LEU A 28 -14.95 7.36 4.37
CA LEU A 28 -15.31 5.94 4.45
C LEU A 28 -16.61 5.66 3.71
N GLN A 29 -17.59 6.57 3.78
CA GLN A 29 -18.86 6.44 3.05
C GLN A 29 -18.68 6.51 1.53
N ASN A 30 -17.67 7.24 1.06
CA ASN A 30 -17.41 7.46 -0.36
C ASN A 30 -16.26 6.59 -0.92
N ASP A 31 -15.71 5.65 -0.15
CA ASP A 31 -14.53 4.84 -0.48
C ASP A 31 -13.34 5.67 -1.01
N ARG A 32 -13.18 6.90 -0.53
CA ARG A 32 -12.19 7.85 -1.06
C ARG A 32 -11.55 8.68 0.04
N ILE A 33 -10.26 8.46 0.23
CA ILE A 33 -9.40 9.30 1.08
C ILE A 33 -8.81 10.42 0.22
N SER A 34 -9.15 11.67 0.56
CA SER A 34 -8.58 12.86 -0.08
C SER A 34 -7.20 13.15 0.52
N ALA A 35 -6.15 12.82 -0.22
CA ALA A 35 -4.75 12.99 0.19
C ALA A 35 -3.83 12.97 -1.04
N THR A 36 -2.67 13.61 -0.95
CA THR A 36 -1.61 13.54 -1.97
C THR A 36 -1.02 12.12 -2.06
N ALA A 37 -0.23 11.84 -3.11
CA ALA A 37 0.46 10.55 -3.24
C ALA A 37 1.38 10.27 -2.04
N SER A 38 2.22 11.24 -1.66
CA SER A 38 3.12 11.14 -0.51
C SER A 38 2.36 10.92 0.80
N GLN A 39 1.25 11.63 1.02
CA GLN A 39 0.40 11.43 2.20
C GLN A 39 -0.25 10.05 2.24
N LYS A 40 -0.69 9.52 1.10
CA LYS A 40 -1.23 8.15 1.01
C LYS A 40 -0.14 7.11 1.29
N LEU A 41 1.08 7.33 0.79
CA LEU A 41 2.21 6.48 1.08
C LEU A 41 2.60 6.53 2.58
N CYS A 42 2.55 7.71 3.20
CA CYS A 42 2.75 7.90 4.64
C CYS A 42 1.73 7.09 5.46
N ILE A 43 0.43 7.24 5.18
CA ILE A 43 -0.63 6.42 5.81
C ILE A 43 -0.34 4.94 5.59
N PHE A 44 -0.07 4.53 4.35
CA PHE A 44 0.16 3.13 4.01
C PHE A 44 1.34 2.55 4.79
N ARG A 45 2.43 3.32 4.92
CA ARG A 45 3.63 2.91 5.65
C ARG A 45 3.37 2.75 7.15
N LEU A 46 2.59 3.65 7.74
CA LEU A 46 2.31 3.72 9.17
C LEU A 46 1.02 2.98 9.58
N PHE A 47 0.27 2.45 8.61
CA PHE A 47 -1.01 1.79 8.78
C PHE A 47 -1.07 0.78 9.96
N PRO A 48 -0.11 -0.17 10.13
CA PRO A 48 -0.16 -1.12 11.24
C PRO A 48 -0.02 -0.47 12.60
N PHE A 49 0.66 0.67 12.69
CA PHE A 49 0.82 1.41 13.95
C PHE A 49 -0.41 2.26 14.25
N ILE A 50 -0.95 2.93 13.23
CA ILE A 50 -2.16 3.77 13.39
C ILE A 50 -3.37 2.90 13.77
N PHE A 51 -3.50 1.72 13.17
CA PHE A 51 -4.67 0.83 13.33
C PHE A 51 -4.35 -0.46 14.10
N TYR A 52 -3.36 -0.43 14.99
CA TYR A 52 -2.85 -1.60 15.72
C TYR A 52 -3.94 -2.44 16.43
N ASN A 53 -5.03 -1.80 16.89
CA ASN A 53 -6.10 -2.43 17.64
C ASN A 53 -7.22 -3.05 16.78
N ILE A 54 -7.15 -2.87 15.46
CA ILE A 54 -8.16 -3.33 14.49
C ILE A 54 -7.52 -4.24 13.42
N ILE A 55 -6.24 -4.06 13.11
CA ILE A 55 -5.58 -4.68 11.96
C ILE A 55 -5.71 -6.22 11.91
N ASP A 56 -5.54 -6.91 13.04
CA ASP A 56 -5.60 -8.37 13.10
C ASP A 56 -7.02 -8.94 13.06
N LYS A 57 -8.04 -8.08 13.10
CA LYS A 57 -9.46 -8.49 13.11
C LYS A 57 -10.08 -8.51 11.71
N ILE A 58 -9.35 -8.05 10.69
CA ILE A 58 -9.89 -7.87 9.34
C ILE A 58 -9.32 -8.97 8.42
N PRO A 59 -10.15 -9.87 7.86
CA PRO A 59 -9.68 -10.91 6.94
C PRO A 59 -8.97 -10.36 5.70
N SER A 60 -9.45 -9.22 5.16
CA SER A 60 -8.86 -8.57 3.98
C SER A 60 -7.50 -7.91 4.25
N ILE A 61 -6.97 -7.98 5.47
CA ILE A 61 -5.64 -7.43 5.79
C ILE A 61 -4.52 -8.10 4.99
N ILE A 62 -4.74 -9.32 4.50
CA ILE A 62 -3.80 -10.02 3.63
C ILE A 62 -3.46 -9.21 2.37
N VAL A 63 -4.43 -8.48 1.82
CA VAL A 63 -4.24 -7.60 0.65
C VAL A 63 -3.25 -6.48 0.97
N TYR A 64 -3.37 -5.88 2.15
CA TYR A 64 -2.42 -4.86 2.62
C TYR A 64 -1.03 -5.46 2.83
N LYS A 65 -0.93 -6.63 3.47
CA LYS A 65 0.36 -7.30 3.74
C LYS A 65 1.11 -7.61 2.45
N GLN A 66 0.43 -8.19 1.46
CA GLN A 66 1.02 -8.49 0.15
C GLN A 66 1.46 -7.22 -0.58
N LEU A 67 0.61 -6.18 -0.62
CA LEU A 67 1.00 -4.91 -1.23
C LEU A 67 2.20 -4.27 -0.51
N ARG A 68 2.29 -4.45 0.81
CA ARG A 68 3.40 -3.93 1.60
C ARG A 68 4.70 -4.64 1.24
N GLU A 69 4.68 -5.96 1.14
CA GLU A 69 5.85 -6.75 0.72
C GLU A 69 6.29 -6.39 -0.70
N ILE A 70 5.34 -6.22 -1.64
CA ILE A 70 5.64 -5.74 -2.99
C ILE A 70 6.34 -4.38 -2.94
N LEU A 71 5.82 -3.42 -2.17
CA LEU A 71 6.41 -2.09 -2.08
C LEU A 71 7.77 -2.09 -1.38
N ASP A 72 7.97 -2.92 -0.36
CA ASP A 72 9.26 -3.06 0.31
C ASP A 72 10.34 -3.56 -0.67
N LEU A 73 9.98 -4.48 -1.59
CA LEU A 73 10.88 -4.89 -2.68
C LEU A 73 11.06 -3.78 -3.72
N VAL A 74 9.99 -3.23 -4.29
CA VAL A 74 10.04 -2.26 -5.40
C VAL A 74 10.76 -0.96 -5.02
N LEU A 75 10.64 -0.54 -3.75
CA LEU A 75 11.25 0.69 -3.23
C LEU A 75 12.63 0.46 -2.60
N SER A 76 13.10 -0.78 -2.50
CA SER A 76 14.40 -1.13 -1.93
C SER A 76 15.57 -0.49 -2.71
N THR A 77 16.67 -0.21 -1.99
CA THR A 77 17.92 0.23 -2.61
C THR A 77 19.11 -0.46 -1.96
N PRO A 78 19.94 -1.23 -2.71
CA PRO A 78 19.73 -1.63 -4.12
C PRO A 78 18.64 -2.69 -4.28
N PHE A 79 17.96 -2.70 -5.43
CA PHE A 79 17.10 -3.82 -5.83
C PHE A 79 17.95 -4.98 -6.35
N ARG A 80 17.69 -6.20 -5.88
CA ARG A 80 18.39 -7.41 -6.29
C ARG A 80 17.60 -8.16 -7.36
N LYS A 81 18.23 -8.50 -8.49
CA LYS A 81 17.55 -9.20 -9.60
C LYS A 81 17.02 -10.58 -9.19
N GLU A 82 17.66 -11.19 -8.20
CA GLU A 82 17.28 -12.45 -7.58
C GLU A 82 15.90 -12.38 -6.90
N TRP A 83 15.38 -11.18 -6.63
CA TRP A 83 14.03 -10.98 -6.07
C TRP A 83 12.92 -10.98 -7.12
N LEU A 84 13.24 -10.96 -8.43
CA LEU A 84 12.23 -10.94 -9.49
C LEU A 84 11.22 -12.11 -9.41
N PRO A 85 11.63 -13.37 -9.18
CA PRO A 85 10.69 -14.47 -9.03
C PRO A 85 9.75 -14.27 -7.83
N ILE A 86 10.29 -13.84 -6.69
CA ILE A 86 9.50 -13.57 -5.47
C ILE A 86 8.51 -12.43 -5.71
N LEU A 87 8.96 -11.35 -6.37
CA LEU A 87 8.10 -10.22 -6.72
C LEU A 87 6.93 -10.67 -7.60
N ARG A 88 7.20 -11.51 -8.60
CA ARG A 88 6.16 -12.07 -9.49
C ARG A 88 5.13 -12.87 -8.71
N ASP A 89 5.56 -13.76 -7.83
CA ASP A 89 4.67 -14.59 -7.01
C ASP A 89 3.81 -13.72 -6.08
N LEU A 90 4.41 -12.69 -5.47
CA LEU A 90 3.69 -11.71 -4.64
C LEU A 90 2.64 -10.93 -5.45
N CYS A 91 2.98 -10.47 -6.66
CA CYS A 91 2.04 -9.76 -7.53
C CYS A 91 0.84 -10.63 -7.92
N ILE A 92 1.05 -11.91 -8.22
CA ILE A 92 -0.02 -12.87 -8.50
C ILE A 92 -0.90 -13.08 -7.26
N ALA A 93 -0.29 -13.32 -6.09
CA ALA A 93 -1.01 -13.53 -4.84
C ALA A 93 -1.83 -12.29 -4.42
N PHE A 94 -1.27 -11.09 -4.60
CA PHE A 94 -1.95 -9.82 -4.39
C PHE A 94 -3.18 -9.69 -5.30
N GLN A 95 -3.04 -9.99 -6.59
CA GLN A 95 -4.16 -9.91 -7.52
C GLN A 95 -5.30 -10.89 -7.15
N GLN A 96 -4.95 -12.13 -6.80
CA GLN A 96 -5.93 -13.12 -6.36
C GLN A 96 -6.66 -12.64 -5.09
N SER A 97 -5.93 -12.08 -4.13
CA SER A 97 -6.51 -11.57 -2.88
C SER A 97 -7.39 -10.34 -3.14
N MET A 98 -7.01 -9.46 -4.06
CA MET A 98 -7.85 -8.35 -4.51
C MET A 98 -9.17 -8.84 -5.12
N LEU A 99 -9.14 -9.88 -5.96
CA LEU A 99 -10.35 -10.47 -6.54
C LEU A 99 -11.26 -11.10 -5.48
N ILE A 100 -10.68 -11.73 -4.45
CA ILE A 100 -11.44 -12.36 -3.36
C ILE A 100 -12.08 -11.32 -2.45
N TYR A 101 -11.31 -10.33 -1.98
CA TYR A 101 -11.76 -9.40 -0.94
C TYR A 101 -12.36 -8.10 -1.47
N PHE A 102 -11.99 -7.69 -2.69
CA PHE A 102 -12.42 -6.43 -3.30
C PHE A 102 -12.76 -6.57 -4.81
N PRO A 103 -13.64 -7.51 -5.20
CA PRO A 103 -13.89 -7.84 -6.62
C PRO A 103 -14.34 -6.63 -7.46
N THR A 104 -15.07 -5.68 -6.87
CA THR A 104 -15.59 -4.48 -7.56
C THR A 104 -14.60 -3.32 -7.60
N LYS A 105 -13.42 -3.45 -6.99
CA LYS A 105 -12.39 -2.40 -6.91
C LYS A 105 -11.15 -2.71 -7.77
N MET A 106 -11.23 -3.72 -8.62
CA MET A 106 -10.20 -4.03 -9.62
C MET A 106 -10.15 -2.93 -10.67
N VAL A 107 -9.12 -2.08 -10.59
CA VAL A 107 -8.87 -1.00 -11.56
C VAL A 107 -7.69 -1.37 -12.47
N PRO A 108 -7.55 -0.76 -13.66
CA PRO A 108 -6.40 -1.01 -14.55
C PRO A 108 -5.03 -0.91 -13.85
N LYS A 109 -4.90 -0.02 -12.86
CA LYS A 109 -3.68 0.11 -12.05
C LYS A 109 -3.30 -1.16 -11.29
N CYS A 110 -4.28 -1.95 -10.86
CA CYS A 110 -4.06 -3.24 -10.19
C CYS A 110 -3.53 -4.30 -11.17
N HIS A 111 -3.89 -4.22 -12.45
CA HIS A 111 -3.37 -5.15 -13.47
C HIS A 111 -1.89 -4.88 -13.77
N PHE A 112 -1.46 -3.62 -13.78
CA PHE A 112 -0.05 -3.28 -14.01
C PHE A 112 0.90 -3.82 -12.93
N VAL A 113 0.39 -4.18 -11.74
CA VAL A 113 1.19 -4.81 -10.69
C VAL A 113 1.75 -6.16 -11.14
N LEU A 114 1.02 -6.91 -11.97
CA LEU A 114 1.51 -8.18 -12.54
C LEU A 114 2.73 -8.01 -13.44
N GLU A 115 2.91 -6.84 -14.03
CA GLU A 115 3.97 -6.56 -14.99
C GLU A 115 5.23 -5.98 -14.30
N TYR A 116 5.23 -5.84 -12.97
CA TYR A 116 6.32 -5.18 -12.24
C TYR A 116 7.64 -5.93 -12.37
N ASP A 117 7.63 -7.26 -12.40
CA ASP A 117 8.84 -8.04 -12.60
C ASP A 117 9.46 -7.76 -13.98
N GLN A 118 8.65 -7.77 -15.05
CA GLN A 118 9.13 -7.51 -16.40
C GLN A 118 9.59 -6.05 -16.57
N ILE A 119 8.82 -5.08 -16.06
CA ILE A 119 9.21 -3.67 -16.08
C ILE A 119 10.54 -3.45 -15.34
N ILE A 120 10.71 -4.04 -14.17
CA ILE A 120 11.94 -3.88 -13.38
C ILE A 120 13.13 -4.60 -14.02
N LYS A 121 12.89 -5.75 -14.64
CA LYS A 121 13.91 -6.50 -15.38
C LYS A 121 14.46 -5.68 -16.55
N ASP A 122 13.61 -4.99 -17.28
CA ASP A 122 13.98 -4.28 -18.52
C ASP A 122 14.46 -2.85 -18.25
N TYR A 123 13.84 -2.14 -17.30
CA TYR A 123 14.05 -0.70 -17.07
C TYR A 123 14.64 -0.36 -15.70
N GLY A 124 14.82 -1.36 -14.84
CA GLY A 124 15.27 -1.17 -13.46
C GLY A 124 14.14 -0.79 -12.49
N PRO A 125 14.48 -0.55 -11.20
CA PRO A 125 13.49 -0.41 -10.14
C PRO A 125 12.49 0.73 -10.40
N ALA A 126 11.19 0.44 -10.22
CA ALA A 126 10.09 1.34 -10.52
C ALA A 126 9.91 2.49 -9.50
N ARG A 127 10.95 2.81 -8.70
CA ARG A 127 10.87 3.80 -7.61
C ARG A 127 10.44 5.18 -8.07
N LYS A 128 10.84 5.63 -9.27
CA LYS A 128 10.46 6.95 -9.80
C LYS A 128 8.99 7.03 -10.25
N ASN A 129 8.30 5.88 -10.31
CA ASN A 129 6.90 5.79 -10.72
C ASN A 129 5.92 5.79 -9.52
N TRP A 130 6.44 5.88 -8.28
CA TRP A 130 5.69 5.82 -7.03
C TRP A 130 5.86 7.09 -6.20
#